data_AF-A0A9P1BUL0-F1
#
_entry.id   AF-A0A9P1BUL0-F1
#
_cell.length_a   1.000
_cell.length_b   1.000
_cell.length_c   1.000
_cell.angle_alpha   90.00
_cell.angle_beta   90.00
_cell.angle_gamma   90.00
#
_symmetry.space_group_name_H-M   'P 1'
#
loop_
_entity.id
_entity.type
_entity.pdbx_description
1 polymer ?
#
loop_
_entity_poly.entity_id
_entity_poly.type
_entity_poly.pdbx_seq_one_letter_code
_entity_poly.pdbx_strand_id
1 'polypeptide(L)'
;MAAMAIRCFLCTIMAAFALRSKAPEEALNLDDFAALCDEEIVNDTCRLLNEGDKHEAVEQFTTWEEIAEHLSAEPGFLEKFKERMGYAATDGKVWIECKPLCLTIVGFIKQVGVVPPKSDIACYTPMDETFCDLDVRPSMLKTLGPKSDADLPDFGDDRGEHSAVKVELATDPGMPMDSDTPLAAGVTYNFWEALERLANLFRIYPDPGPLRENAEFEDGGSSLMQRSVQSRMRGMTPDQARLNVQKEEMAKAYMGLVIRAFSAKETQDHMKKWFGRDSFYNPMARKEVLRVMNSVDHMISNVHYVYPGAMCTERTFAYVYPKGGACEENQLEKYACRTLYSDRNRFIFYLCPFYFTRPLEMVETLVHEGSHHATAYTDDVEFQGSKAYGRRTCKELARKEPLQALKNADNFCYYIQDAAEAVQDHPGEQVSAKCPTMAKFKHNPTTTGIAIALKERNVPRPLRWTLGVPFLRQSTVARQDLAGIK
;
A
#
# COMPACT_ATOMS: atom_id res chain seq x y z
N MET A 1 -37.30 -15.83 -47.62
CA MET A 1 -36.97 -14.42 -47.37
C MET A 1 -36.81 -14.08 -45.88
N ALA A 2 -37.70 -14.53 -44.98
CA ALA A 2 -37.58 -14.25 -43.53
C ALA A 2 -36.28 -14.76 -42.86
N ALA A 3 -35.79 -15.95 -43.21
CA ALA A 3 -34.54 -16.50 -42.66
C ALA A 3 -33.28 -15.72 -43.08
N MET A 4 -33.33 -15.01 -44.21
CA MET A 4 -32.21 -14.19 -44.71
C MET A 4 -32.15 -12.83 -44.01
N ALA A 5 -33.32 -12.27 -43.66
CA ALA A 5 -33.43 -11.04 -42.89
C ALA A 5 -32.92 -11.22 -41.43
N ILE A 6 -33.21 -12.36 -40.79
CA ILE A 6 -32.73 -12.67 -39.43
C ILE A 6 -31.20 -12.81 -39.38
N ARG A 7 -30.59 -13.46 -40.39
CA ARG A 7 -29.12 -13.57 -40.47
C ARG A 7 -28.45 -12.23 -40.70
N CYS A 8 -29.07 -11.33 -41.47
CA CYS A 8 -28.52 -9.99 -41.69
C CYS A 8 -28.60 -9.15 -40.41
N PHE A 9 -29.71 -9.21 -39.67
CA PHE A 9 -29.90 -8.44 -38.43
C PHE A 9 -28.95 -8.90 -37.30
N LEU A 10 -28.73 -10.21 -37.16
CA LEU A 10 -27.74 -10.76 -36.22
C LEU A 10 -26.30 -10.37 -36.58
N CYS A 11 -25.96 -10.30 -37.88
CA CYS A 11 -24.63 -9.86 -38.31
C CYS A 11 -24.39 -8.38 -38.00
N THR A 12 -25.40 -7.52 -38.15
CA THR A 12 -25.29 -6.09 -37.82
C THR A 12 -25.21 -5.85 -36.31
N ILE A 13 -25.93 -6.63 -35.48
CA ILE A 13 -25.83 -6.53 -34.02
C ILE A 13 -24.47 -7.03 -33.52
N MET A 14 -23.95 -8.13 -34.06
CA MET A 14 -22.62 -8.62 -33.68
C MET A 14 -21.49 -7.69 -34.18
N ALA A 15 -21.66 -7.05 -35.35
CA ALA A 15 -20.73 -6.03 -35.83
C ALA A 15 -20.80 -4.72 -35.00
N ALA A 16 -21.99 -4.33 -34.53
CA ALA A 16 -22.16 -3.17 -33.64
C ALA A 16 -21.60 -3.43 -32.23
N PHE A 17 -21.64 -4.66 -31.74
CA PHE A 17 -20.97 -5.06 -30.49
C PHE A 17 -19.45 -5.18 -30.65
N ALA A 18 -18.95 -5.64 -31.81
CA ALA A 18 -17.52 -5.73 -32.10
C ALA A 18 -16.85 -4.38 -32.39
N LEU A 19 -17.60 -3.37 -32.84
CA LEU A 19 -17.09 -2.02 -33.14
C LEU A 19 -17.27 -1.01 -32.00
N ARG A 20 -17.76 -1.42 -30.82
CA ARG A 20 -17.45 -0.72 -29.57
C ARG A 20 -16.03 -1.10 -29.12
N SER A 21 -15.07 -1.02 -30.05
CA SER A 21 -13.66 -0.98 -29.73
C SER A 21 -13.48 0.17 -28.74
N LYS A 22 -13.04 -0.14 -27.52
CA LYS A 22 -12.65 0.83 -26.49
C LYS A 22 -11.96 1.99 -27.22
N ALA A 23 -12.48 3.21 -27.05
CA ALA A 23 -11.76 4.39 -27.52
C ALA A 23 -10.31 4.22 -27.02
N PRO A 24 -9.30 4.43 -27.89
CA PRO A 24 -7.91 4.29 -27.47
C PRO A 24 -7.76 5.12 -26.20
N GLU A 25 -7.32 4.48 -25.10
CA GLU A 25 -6.98 5.20 -23.88
C GLU A 25 -6.03 6.31 -24.29
N GLU A 26 -6.43 7.55 -24.04
CA GLU A 26 -5.63 8.71 -24.38
C GLU A 26 -4.34 8.59 -23.58
N ALA A 27 -3.22 8.41 -24.29
CA ALA A 27 -1.93 8.23 -23.66
C ALA A 27 -1.64 9.43 -22.75
N LEU A 28 -1.19 9.18 -21.51
CA LEU A 28 -0.86 10.24 -20.57
C LEU A 28 0.19 11.18 -21.16
N ASN A 29 -0.07 12.48 -21.09
CA ASN A 29 0.92 13.49 -21.41
C ASN A 29 1.91 13.65 -20.24
N LEU A 30 3.09 13.05 -20.35
CA LEU A 30 4.11 13.04 -19.29
C LEU A 30 4.62 14.42 -18.88
N ASP A 31 4.39 15.46 -19.69
CA ASP A 31 4.75 16.83 -19.37
C ASP A 31 3.81 17.45 -18.31
N ASP A 32 2.62 16.87 -18.10
CA ASP A 32 1.66 17.29 -17.07
C ASP A 32 2.01 16.75 -15.67
N PHE A 33 3.12 16.00 -15.54
CA PHE A 33 3.52 15.32 -14.32
C PHE A 33 4.91 15.77 -13.85
N ALA A 34 5.03 15.96 -12.53
CA ALA A 34 6.27 16.35 -11.88
C ALA A 34 7.34 15.26 -12.02
N ALA A 35 8.61 15.67 -12.04
CA ALA A 35 9.70 14.70 -12.04
C ALA A 35 9.72 13.88 -10.75
N LEU A 36 10.26 12.67 -10.79
CA LEU A 36 10.51 11.90 -9.57
C LEU A 36 11.40 12.70 -8.61
N CYS A 37 11.04 12.69 -7.33
CA CYS A 37 11.68 13.52 -6.31
C CYS A 37 11.67 15.01 -6.67
N ASP A 38 10.59 15.53 -7.25
CA ASP A 38 10.39 16.96 -7.44
C ASP A 38 10.63 17.75 -6.13
N GLU A 39 11.18 18.96 -6.23
CA GLU A 39 11.55 19.76 -5.06
C GLU A 39 10.34 20.13 -4.20
N GLU A 40 9.20 20.45 -4.81
CA GLU A 40 7.98 20.79 -4.08
C GLU A 40 7.43 19.56 -3.35
N ILE A 41 7.34 18.41 -4.03
CA ILE A 41 6.87 17.15 -3.44
C ILE A 41 7.78 16.69 -2.30
N VAL A 42 9.09 16.82 -2.46
CA VAL A 42 10.06 16.44 -1.41
C VAL A 42 9.95 17.37 -0.21
N ASN A 43 9.88 18.68 -0.41
CA ASN A 43 9.75 19.65 0.69
C ASN A 43 8.42 19.43 1.43
N ASP A 44 7.34 19.20 0.69
CA ASP A 44 6.03 18.90 1.26
C ASP A 44 6.07 17.63 2.13
N THR A 45 6.64 16.55 1.58
CA THR A 45 6.84 15.28 2.31
C THR A 45 7.69 15.45 3.56
N CYS A 46 8.70 16.31 3.51
CA CYS A 46 9.54 16.55 4.68
C CYS A 46 8.80 17.29 5.79
N ARG A 47 8.02 18.31 5.44
CA ARG A 47 7.15 19.00 6.41
C ARG A 47 6.14 18.06 7.05
N LEU A 48 5.61 17.10 6.28
CA LEU A 48 4.68 16.08 6.77
C LEU A 48 5.33 15.16 7.80
N LEU A 49 6.54 14.67 7.53
CA LEU A 49 7.25 13.76 8.43
C LEU A 49 7.71 14.44 9.71
N ASN A 50 8.11 15.72 9.63
CA ASN A 50 8.63 16.46 10.77
C ASN A 50 7.55 17.05 11.70
N GLU A 51 6.27 16.77 11.43
CA GLU A 51 5.08 17.30 12.12
C GLU A 51 5.00 18.83 12.26
N GLY A 52 5.82 19.57 11.51
CA GLY A 52 5.98 21.02 11.65
C GLY A 52 6.67 21.45 12.95
N ASP A 53 7.43 20.57 13.62
CA ASP A 53 8.28 20.98 14.73
C ASP A 53 9.23 22.07 14.24
N LYS A 54 9.05 23.27 14.81
CA LYS A 54 9.74 24.51 14.44
C LYS A 54 11.19 24.49 14.94
N HIS A 55 11.95 23.48 14.55
CA HIS A 55 13.39 23.59 14.58
C HIS A 55 13.79 24.60 13.52
N GLU A 56 14.29 25.76 13.96
CA GLU A 56 14.72 26.90 13.12
C GLU A 56 15.72 26.53 12.00
N ALA A 57 16.26 25.31 12.01
CA ALA A 57 17.28 24.86 11.09
C ALA A 57 16.83 23.86 10.02
N VAL A 58 15.62 23.27 10.05
CA VAL A 58 15.47 22.02 9.27
C VAL A 58 14.07 21.63 8.74
N GLU A 59 13.45 22.46 7.90
CA GLU A 59 12.28 22.03 7.08
C GLU A 59 12.60 20.89 6.10
N GLN A 60 13.89 20.55 5.91
CA GLN A 60 14.38 19.63 4.88
C GLN A 60 14.86 18.27 5.42
N PHE A 61 14.78 18.00 6.73
CA PHE A 61 15.28 16.75 7.29
C PHE A 61 14.29 16.09 8.24
N THR A 62 14.18 14.77 8.20
CA THR A 62 13.37 13.95 9.10
C THR A 62 14.24 12.95 9.88
N THR A 63 13.64 12.13 10.74
CA THR A 63 14.32 11.01 11.39
C THR A 63 13.60 9.68 11.22
N TRP A 64 14.31 8.59 11.50
CA TRP A 64 13.72 7.25 11.42
C TRP A 64 12.57 7.04 12.40
N GLU A 65 12.59 7.71 13.56
CA GLU A 65 11.50 7.66 14.53
C GLU A 65 10.22 8.31 13.98
N GLU A 66 10.35 9.47 13.33
CA GLU A 66 9.25 10.18 12.67
C GLU A 66 8.67 9.35 11.52
N ILE A 67 9.54 8.72 10.72
CA ILE A 67 9.12 7.76 9.69
C ILE A 67 8.40 6.56 10.31
N ALA A 68 8.92 5.98 11.40
CA ALA A 68 8.29 4.83 12.07
C ALA A 68 6.89 5.18 12.59
N GLU A 69 6.75 6.35 13.21
CA GLU A 69 5.47 6.85 13.71
C GLU A 69 4.49 7.07 12.57
N HIS A 70 4.93 7.71 11.47
CA HIS A 70 4.11 7.94 10.29
C HIS A 70 3.59 6.64 9.68
N LEU A 71 4.45 5.62 9.60
CA LEU A 71 4.08 4.28 9.11
C LEU A 71 3.36 3.44 10.17
N SER A 72 3.21 3.92 11.41
CA SER A 72 2.74 3.11 12.55
C SER A 72 3.49 1.78 12.67
N ALA A 73 4.79 1.78 12.33
CA ALA A 73 5.61 0.58 12.24
C ALA A 73 5.86 -0.04 13.62
N GLU A 74 5.98 -1.37 13.65
CA GLU A 74 6.39 -2.08 14.86
C GLU A 74 7.80 -1.65 15.31
N PRO A 75 8.05 -1.49 16.64
CA PRO A 75 9.37 -1.15 17.15
C PRO A 75 10.48 -2.08 16.62
N GLY A 76 11.59 -1.49 16.16
CA GLY A 76 12.75 -2.23 15.66
C GLY A 76 12.67 -2.67 14.20
N PHE A 77 11.51 -2.55 13.53
CA PHE A 77 11.38 -2.88 12.10
C PHE A 77 12.34 -2.04 11.23
N LEU A 78 12.37 -0.72 11.44
CA LEU A 78 13.18 0.19 10.62
C LEU A 78 14.70 0.05 10.83
N GLU A 79 15.15 -0.64 11.89
CA GLU A 79 16.57 -0.87 12.14
C GLU A 79 17.22 -1.74 11.06
N LYS A 80 16.48 -2.76 10.58
CA LYS A 80 16.93 -3.58 9.44
C LYS A 80 16.77 -2.83 8.11
N PHE A 81 15.71 -2.03 8.01
CA PHE A 81 15.42 -1.23 6.83
C PHE A 81 16.54 -0.20 6.57
N LYS A 82 16.93 0.57 7.59
CA LYS A 82 17.97 1.62 7.47
C LYS A 82 19.32 1.05 7.03
N GLU A 83 19.72 -0.09 7.59
CA GLU A 83 20.99 -0.75 7.26
C GLU A 83 21.01 -1.14 5.79
N ARG A 84 19.92 -1.75 5.31
CA ARG A 84 19.77 -2.16 3.90
C ARG A 84 19.72 -0.97 2.94
N MET A 85 19.18 0.16 3.39
CA MET A 85 19.21 1.42 2.64
C MET A 85 20.57 2.14 2.68
N GLY A 86 21.59 1.55 3.33
CA GLY A 86 22.95 2.08 3.39
C GLY A 86 23.15 3.17 4.45
N TYR A 87 22.20 3.33 5.37
CA TYR A 87 22.36 4.25 6.50
C TYR A 87 23.04 3.50 7.65
N ALA A 88 24.21 3.99 8.06
CA ALA A 88 24.98 3.37 9.14
C ALA A 88 24.19 3.39 10.45
N ALA A 89 24.34 2.33 11.25
CA ALA A 89 23.88 2.32 12.63
C ALA A 89 24.72 3.33 13.43
N THR A 90 24.24 4.56 13.53
CA THR A 90 24.80 5.57 14.42
C THR A 90 23.95 5.65 15.68
N ASP A 91 24.60 5.74 16.83
CA ASP A 91 23.92 5.97 18.10
C ASP A 91 23.28 7.37 18.11
N GLY A 92 22.00 7.46 18.47
CA GLY A 92 21.26 8.72 18.64
C GLY A 92 20.32 9.10 17.49
N LYS A 93 19.63 10.24 17.63
CA LYS A 93 18.67 10.78 16.65
C LYS A 93 19.42 11.20 15.37
N VAL A 94 19.21 10.46 14.28
CA VAL A 94 19.85 10.71 12.98
C VAL A 94 18.93 11.57 12.13
N TRP A 95 19.40 12.75 11.77
CA TRP A 95 18.71 13.62 10.83
C TRP A 95 19.02 13.21 9.39
N ILE A 96 17.99 13.09 8.57
CA ILE A 96 18.04 12.58 7.20
C ILE A 96 17.43 13.65 6.29
N GLU A 97 18.22 14.19 5.38
CA GLU A 97 17.69 15.08 4.35
C GLU A 97 16.69 14.33 3.44
N CYS A 98 15.48 14.88 3.29
CA CYS A 98 14.40 14.23 2.55
C CYS A 98 14.71 14.06 1.05
N LYS A 99 15.49 14.98 0.46
CA LYS A 99 15.88 14.90 -0.97
C LYS A 99 16.83 13.72 -1.24
N PRO A 100 17.97 13.57 -0.54
CA PRO A 100 18.77 12.36 -0.56
C PRO A 100 17.96 11.09 -0.25
N LEU A 101 17.06 11.11 0.74
CA LEU A 101 16.22 9.95 1.05
C LEU A 101 15.37 9.52 -0.15
N CYS A 102 14.67 10.44 -0.80
CA CYS A 102 13.88 10.16 -2.00
C CYS A 102 14.74 9.58 -3.13
N LEU A 103 15.92 10.19 -3.39
CA LEU A 103 16.83 9.71 -4.43
C LEU A 103 17.37 8.31 -4.13
N THR A 104 17.66 8.00 -2.86
CA THR A 104 18.09 6.66 -2.43
C THR A 104 16.96 5.63 -2.65
N ILE A 105 15.72 5.97 -2.30
CA ILE A 105 14.54 5.12 -2.54
C ILE A 105 14.37 4.83 -4.02
N VAL A 106 14.32 5.86 -4.87
CA VAL A 106 14.22 5.71 -6.33
C VAL A 106 15.38 4.91 -6.90
N GLY A 107 16.60 5.17 -6.42
CA GLY A 107 17.80 4.46 -6.83
C GLY A 107 17.75 2.97 -6.48
N PHE A 108 17.23 2.63 -5.29
CA PHE A 108 17.05 1.25 -4.87
C PHE A 108 15.98 0.55 -5.71
N ILE A 109 14.79 1.15 -5.87
CA ILE A 109 13.70 0.56 -6.65
C ILE A 109 14.17 0.29 -8.09
N LYS A 110 14.88 1.24 -8.74
CA LYS A 110 15.45 1.03 -10.09
C LYS A 110 16.40 -0.16 -10.21
N GLN A 111 17.04 -0.59 -9.12
CA GLN A 111 17.95 -1.73 -9.15
C GLN A 111 17.21 -3.06 -9.13
N VAL A 112 16.03 -3.12 -8.52
CA VAL A 112 15.35 -4.39 -8.21
C VAL A 112 13.93 -4.50 -8.78
N GLY A 113 13.35 -3.40 -9.27
CA GLY A 113 11.99 -3.32 -9.81
C GLY A 113 11.82 -2.17 -10.81
N VAL A 114 10.58 -1.76 -11.05
CA VAL A 114 10.21 -0.71 -12.01
C VAL A 114 9.75 0.54 -11.27
N VAL A 115 10.36 1.67 -11.60
CA VAL A 115 9.95 2.99 -11.12
C VAL A 115 9.10 3.68 -12.20
N PRO A 116 8.01 4.38 -11.84
CA PRO A 116 7.24 5.15 -12.80
C PRO A 116 8.09 6.26 -13.46
N PRO A 117 7.71 6.71 -14.66
CA PRO A 117 8.47 7.74 -15.36
C PRO A 117 8.42 9.12 -14.67
N LYS A 118 7.36 9.40 -13.90
CA LYS A 118 7.06 10.68 -13.23
C LYS A 118 6.34 10.43 -11.92
N SER A 119 6.27 11.45 -11.05
CA SER A 119 5.42 11.41 -9.86
C SER A 119 3.94 11.38 -10.27
N ASP A 120 3.09 10.80 -9.41
CA ASP A 120 1.65 10.60 -9.65
C ASP A 120 1.29 9.71 -10.85
N ILE A 121 2.25 8.94 -11.33
CA ILE A 121 2.01 7.81 -12.24
C ILE A 121 2.31 6.55 -11.45
N ALA A 122 1.37 5.60 -11.48
CA ALA A 122 1.55 4.30 -10.85
C ALA A 122 1.90 3.22 -11.86
N CYS A 123 2.79 2.32 -11.42
CA CYS A 123 3.10 1.10 -12.13
C CYS A 123 2.30 -0.07 -11.58
N TYR A 124 1.85 -0.97 -12.45
CA TYR A 124 1.06 -2.16 -12.09
C TYR A 124 1.42 -3.34 -13.00
N THR A 125 1.32 -4.57 -12.47
CA THR A 125 1.80 -5.77 -13.16
C THR A 125 0.72 -6.85 -13.31
N PRO A 126 -0.28 -6.67 -14.19
CA PRO A 126 -1.26 -7.70 -14.50
C PRO A 126 -0.62 -8.81 -15.34
N MET A 127 -0.77 -10.07 -14.91
CA MET A 127 -0.31 -11.24 -15.66
C MET A 127 1.17 -11.19 -16.10
N ASP A 128 2.07 -10.72 -15.22
CA ASP A 128 3.52 -10.65 -15.43
C ASP A 128 4.02 -9.59 -16.44
N GLU A 129 3.16 -8.67 -16.90
CA GLU A 129 3.57 -7.51 -17.70
C GLU A 129 3.39 -6.22 -16.91
N THR A 130 4.45 -5.41 -16.77
CA THR A 130 4.40 -4.14 -16.01
C THR A 130 4.01 -2.97 -16.92
N PHE A 131 3.01 -2.21 -16.52
CA PHE A 131 2.56 -0.97 -17.15
C PHE A 131 2.77 0.20 -16.18
N CYS A 132 3.13 1.37 -16.69
CA CYS A 132 3.30 2.59 -15.87
C CYS A 132 2.57 3.77 -16.53
N ASP A 133 1.26 3.62 -16.66
CA ASP A 133 0.36 4.53 -17.37
C ASP A 133 -0.89 4.89 -16.54
N LEU A 134 -0.87 4.62 -15.24
CA LEU A 134 -1.99 4.86 -14.34
C LEU A 134 -1.88 6.24 -13.67
N ASP A 135 -2.73 7.18 -14.07
CA ASP A 135 -2.81 8.50 -13.42
C ASP A 135 -3.40 8.35 -12.01
N VAL A 136 -2.60 8.71 -11.02
CA VAL A 136 -2.99 8.71 -9.61
C VAL A 136 -2.82 10.09 -8.97
N ARG A 137 -2.92 11.16 -9.77
CA ARG A 137 -2.97 12.53 -9.24
C ARG A 137 -4.16 12.71 -8.30
N PRO A 138 -4.06 13.58 -7.29
CA PRO A 138 -5.18 13.89 -6.39
C PRO A 138 -6.48 14.25 -7.14
N SER A 139 -6.35 14.98 -8.26
CA SER A 139 -7.47 15.38 -9.12
C SER A 139 -8.22 14.21 -9.74
N MET A 140 -7.54 13.09 -10.00
CA MET A 140 -8.10 11.83 -10.47
C MET A 140 -8.67 11.05 -9.28
N LEU A 141 -7.88 10.87 -8.23
CA LEU A 141 -8.24 10.07 -7.05
C LEU A 141 -9.53 10.54 -6.37
N LYS A 142 -9.78 11.85 -6.29
CA LYS A 142 -11.03 12.42 -5.70
C LYS A 142 -12.32 12.08 -6.45
N THR A 143 -12.22 11.50 -7.65
CA THR A 143 -13.40 11.06 -8.42
C THR A 143 -13.75 9.59 -8.20
N LEU A 144 -12.93 8.88 -7.42
CA LEU A 144 -13.17 7.51 -7.02
C LEU A 144 -14.17 7.49 -5.86
N GLY A 145 -14.93 6.40 -5.77
CA GLY A 145 -16.02 6.26 -4.81
C GLY A 145 -17.37 6.83 -5.29
N PRO A 146 -18.44 6.57 -4.53
CA PRO A 146 -19.73 7.19 -4.68
C PRO A 146 -19.61 8.68 -4.37
N LYS A 147 -20.56 9.51 -4.81
CA LYS A 147 -20.53 10.93 -4.48
C LYS A 147 -20.77 11.16 -2.99
N SER A 148 -20.27 12.27 -2.46
CA SER A 148 -20.24 12.63 -1.03
C SER A 148 -21.56 12.55 -0.23
N ASP A 149 -22.70 12.49 -0.91
CA ASP A 149 -24.04 12.36 -0.32
C ASP A 149 -24.67 10.98 -0.51
N ALA A 150 -24.06 10.10 -1.29
CA ALA A 150 -24.51 8.73 -1.48
C ALA A 150 -23.88 7.80 -0.42
N ASP A 151 -24.71 6.93 0.14
CA ASP A 151 -24.24 5.77 0.89
C ASP A 151 -23.75 4.71 -0.12
N LEU A 152 -22.78 3.90 0.31
CA LEU A 152 -22.52 2.64 -0.36
C LEU A 152 -23.80 1.81 -0.39
N PRO A 153 -24.06 1.06 -1.46
CA PRO A 153 -25.12 0.07 -1.43
C PRO A 153 -24.88 -0.87 -0.24
N ASP A 154 -25.90 -1.05 0.60
CA ASP A 154 -25.91 -2.04 1.67
C ASP A 154 -25.40 -3.39 1.14
N PHE A 155 -24.26 -3.86 1.67
CA PHE A 155 -23.60 -5.09 1.25
C PHE A 155 -24.41 -6.34 1.63
N GLY A 156 -25.45 -6.17 2.46
CA GLY A 156 -26.42 -7.21 2.78
C GLY A 156 -25.96 -8.18 3.87
N ASP A 157 -24.96 -7.79 4.65
CA ASP A 157 -24.34 -8.61 5.70
C ASP A 157 -25.32 -8.94 6.84
N ASP A 158 -26.39 -8.15 6.96
CA ASP A 158 -27.50 -8.34 7.90
C ASP A 158 -28.28 -9.65 7.71
N ARG A 159 -28.21 -10.30 6.54
CA ARG A 159 -29.11 -11.43 6.20
C ARG A 159 -28.63 -12.82 6.61
N GLY A 160 -27.64 -12.87 7.47
CA GLY A 160 -27.18 -14.09 8.06
C GLY A 160 -25.69 -14.01 8.14
N GLU A 161 -25.19 -13.97 9.37
CA GLU A 161 -23.85 -14.43 9.68
C GLU A 161 -23.40 -15.48 8.66
N HIS A 162 -22.18 -15.37 8.18
CA HIS A 162 -21.48 -16.41 7.45
C HIS A 162 -21.50 -17.81 8.15
N SER A 163 -22.20 -17.97 9.28
CA SER A 163 -22.65 -19.18 10.00
C SER A 163 -23.43 -20.22 9.17
N ALA A 164 -24.01 -19.91 8.01
CA ALA A 164 -24.88 -20.89 7.31
C ALA A 164 -24.11 -21.91 6.45
N VAL A 165 -22.87 -21.61 6.04
CA VAL A 165 -21.98 -22.69 5.64
C VAL A 165 -21.42 -23.24 6.95
N LYS A 166 -21.67 -24.52 7.24
CA LYS A 166 -20.82 -25.29 8.15
C LYS A 166 -19.43 -25.36 7.51
N VAL A 167 -18.76 -24.23 7.41
CA VAL A 167 -17.33 -24.19 7.26
C VAL A 167 -16.88 -24.79 8.56
N GLU A 168 -16.38 -26.02 8.49
CA GLU A 168 -15.55 -26.54 9.57
C GLU A 168 -14.47 -25.49 9.74
N LEU A 169 -14.63 -24.60 10.73
CA LEU A 169 -13.52 -23.78 11.19
C LEU A 169 -12.40 -24.79 11.35
N ALA A 170 -11.32 -24.60 10.61
CA ALA A 170 -10.12 -25.36 10.84
C ALA A 170 -9.73 -25.02 12.28
N THR A 171 -10.18 -25.85 13.22
CA THR A 171 -9.80 -25.75 14.62
C THR A 171 -8.35 -26.20 14.62
N ASP A 172 -7.46 -25.27 14.28
CA ASP A 172 -6.04 -25.43 14.55
C ASP A 172 -5.91 -25.52 16.06
N PRO A 173 -5.60 -26.69 16.65
CA PRO A 173 -5.68 -26.91 18.10
C PRO A 173 -4.63 -26.14 18.91
N GLY A 174 -3.85 -25.25 18.28
CA GLY A 174 -2.62 -24.70 18.86
C GLY A 174 -2.51 -23.18 18.97
N MET A 175 -3.44 -22.38 18.45
CA MET A 175 -3.35 -20.90 18.58
C MET A 175 -4.48 -20.35 19.47
N PRO A 176 -4.19 -20.01 20.74
CA PRO A 176 -5.14 -19.26 21.56
C PRO A 176 -5.42 -17.92 20.88
N MET A 177 -6.66 -17.73 20.41
CA MET A 177 -7.17 -16.42 20.02
C MET A 177 -7.39 -15.61 21.30
N ASP A 178 -6.35 -14.91 21.76
CA ASP A 178 -6.48 -13.93 22.83
C ASP A 178 -7.21 -12.69 22.27
N SER A 179 -8.50 -12.57 22.63
CA SER A 179 -9.33 -11.39 22.36
C SER A 179 -8.83 -10.11 23.06
N ASP A 180 -7.79 -10.22 23.88
CA ASP A 180 -7.10 -9.13 24.57
C ASP A 180 -5.81 -8.72 23.86
N THR A 181 -5.67 -9.01 22.55
CA THR A 181 -4.50 -8.55 21.80
C THR A 181 -4.38 -7.03 21.98
N PRO A 182 -3.27 -6.52 22.53
CA PRO A 182 -3.16 -5.10 22.86
C PRO A 182 -3.48 -4.26 21.63
N LEU A 183 -4.39 -3.29 21.79
CA LEU A 183 -4.84 -2.33 20.77
C LEU A 183 -3.71 -1.48 20.15
N ALA A 184 -2.44 -1.81 20.40
CA ALA A 184 -1.27 -0.99 20.18
C ALA A 184 -0.10 -1.71 19.50
N ALA A 185 -0.29 -2.93 18.96
CA ALA A 185 0.74 -3.50 18.10
C ALA A 185 0.86 -2.65 16.83
N GLY A 186 2.09 -2.23 16.50
CA GLY A 186 2.37 -1.55 15.23
C GLY A 186 2.10 -2.46 14.04
N VAL A 187 2.14 -1.89 12.84
CA VAL A 187 2.04 -2.65 11.60
C VAL A 187 3.41 -3.24 11.26
N THR A 188 3.45 -4.54 11.02
CA THR A 188 4.66 -5.25 10.61
C THR A 188 4.74 -5.24 9.09
N TYR A 189 5.81 -4.65 8.57
CA TYR A 189 6.06 -4.58 7.14
C TYR A 189 7.12 -5.59 6.72
N ASN A 190 7.10 -5.98 5.44
CA ASN A 190 8.32 -6.51 4.82
C ASN A 190 9.16 -5.36 4.26
N PHE A 191 10.41 -5.63 3.88
CA PHE A 191 11.31 -4.59 3.40
C PHE A 191 10.77 -3.86 2.17
N TRP A 192 10.28 -4.61 1.16
CA TRP A 192 9.75 -4.01 -0.06
C TRP A 192 8.55 -3.12 0.23
N GLU A 193 7.63 -3.61 1.06
CA GLU A 193 6.42 -2.86 1.39
C GLU A 193 6.72 -1.54 2.10
N ALA A 194 7.68 -1.53 3.03
CA ALA A 194 8.12 -0.29 3.67
C ALA A 194 8.80 0.66 2.67
N LEU A 195 9.55 0.13 1.71
CA LEU A 195 10.17 0.92 0.64
C LEU A 195 9.11 1.55 -0.27
N GLU A 196 8.10 0.77 -0.69
CA GLU A 196 6.97 1.22 -1.50
C GLU A 196 6.18 2.31 -0.77
N ARG A 197 5.86 2.12 0.51
CA ARG A 197 5.17 3.13 1.32
C ARG A 197 5.96 4.43 1.44
N LEU A 198 7.26 4.33 1.69
CA LEU A 198 8.13 5.51 1.70
C LEU A 198 8.18 6.20 0.33
N ALA A 199 8.18 5.43 -0.76
CA ALA A 199 8.08 5.98 -2.11
C ALA A 199 6.73 6.69 -2.35
N ASN A 200 5.64 6.12 -1.86
CA ASN A 200 4.29 6.69 -1.94
C ASN A 200 4.19 8.04 -1.21
N LEU A 201 4.94 8.24 -0.11
CA LEU A 201 5.07 9.55 0.51
C LEU A 201 5.67 10.56 -0.49
N PHE A 202 6.63 10.19 -1.32
CA PHE A 202 7.14 11.07 -2.38
C PHE A 202 6.30 11.06 -3.66
N ARG A 203 5.06 10.54 -3.61
CA ARG A 203 4.14 10.40 -4.78
C ARG A 203 4.77 9.58 -5.90
N ILE A 204 5.53 8.54 -5.54
CA ILE A 204 6.19 7.61 -6.45
C ILE A 204 5.59 6.22 -6.18
N TYR A 205 4.90 5.68 -7.17
CA TYR A 205 4.13 4.44 -7.06
C TYR A 205 4.77 3.37 -7.95
N PRO A 206 5.79 2.63 -7.45
CA PRO A 206 6.53 1.63 -8.21
C PRO A 206 5.68 0.40 -8.51
N ASP A 207 6.21 -0.52 -9.31
CA ASP A 207 5.53 -1.80 -9.51
C ASP A 207 5.51 -2.64 -8.23
N PRO A 208 4.61 -3.63 -8.11
CA PRO A 208 4.66 -4.61 -7.04
C PRO A 208 6.01 -5.33 -7.16
N GLY A 209 6.88 -5.12 -6.18
CA GLY A 209 8.30 -5.47 -6.27
C GLY A 209 8.60 -6.92 -6.60
N PRO A 210 9.89 -7.24 -6.78
CA PRO A 210 10.30 -8.58 -7.14
C PRO A 210 9.78 -9.57 -6.10
N LEU A 211 8.93 -10.50 -6.56
CA LEU A 211 8.39 -11.57 -5.73
C LEU A 211 9.50 -12.38 -5.03
N ARG A 212 10.77 -12.25 -5.43
CA ARG A 212 11.90 -13.04 -4.94
C ARG A 212 12.61 -12.48 -3.70
N GLU A 213 12.55 -11.18 -3.42
CA GLU A 213 13.45 -10.60 -2.39
C GLU A 213 13.10 -10.94 -0.93
N ASN A 214 11.91 -11.46 -0.63
CA ASN A 214 11.61 -11.93 0.73
C ASN A 214 11.96 -13.42 0.94
N ALA A 215 12.57 -14.11 -0.04
CA ALA A 215 12.93 -15.53 0.04
C ALA A 215 14.43 -15.79 0.25
N GLU A 216 15.30 -14.79 0.08
CA GLU A 216 16.75 -14.99 0.05
C GLU A 216 17.45 -14.07 1.04
N PHE A 217 17.53 -14.49 2.30
CA PHE A 217 18.74 -14.27 3.11
C PHE A 217 18.88 -15.26 4.29
N GLU A 218 17.86 -16.06 4.59
CA GLU A 218 18.06 -17.30 5.36
C GLU A 218 18.30 -18.47 4.40
N ASP A 219 19.59 -18.68 4.08
CA ASP A 219 20.19 -19.95 3.67
C ASP A 219 19.77 -20.57 2.31
N GLY A 220 20.39 -20.06 1.22
CA GLY A 220 20.91 -20.89 0.11
C GLY A 220 19.99 -21.82 -0.71
N GLY A 221 18.68 -21.82 -0.49
CA GLY A 221 17.74 -22.73 -1.15
C GLY A 221 17.25 -22.19 -2.50
N SER A 222 17.77 -22.71 -3.61
CA SER A 222 17.18 -22.52 -4.94
C SER A 222 15.75 -23.08 -4.98
N SER A 223 14.75 -22.23 -4.72
CA SER A 223 13.33 -22.60 -4.89
C SER A 223 12.80 -22.08 -6.22
N LEU A 224 12.50 -23.05 -7.10
CA LEU A 224 11.89 -22.91 -8.42
C LEU A 224 10.37 -22.62 -8.32
N MET A 225 9.95 -21.82 -7.35
CA MET A 225 8.55 -21.41 -7.16
C MET A 225 8.31 -19.99 -7.66
N GLN A 226 8.47 -19.83 -8.97
CA GLN A 226 7.75 -18.78 -9.71
C GLN A 226 6.31 -19.27 -9.92
N ARG A 227 5.56 -19.49 -8.83
CA ARG A 227 4.12 -19.68 -8.90
C ARG A 227 3.54 -18.33 -9.30
N SER A 228 3.36 -18.22 -10.61
CA SER A 228 2.98 -17.07 -11.43
C SER A 228 1.83 -16.27 -10.83
N VAL A 229 1.85 -14.96 -11.10
CA VAL A 229 0.74 -14.02 -10.89
C VAL A 229 -0.61 -14.58 -11.38
N GLN A 230 -0.62 -15.54 -12.31
CA GLN A 230 -1.82 -16.29 -12.75
C GLN A 230 -2.62 -16.94 -11.61
N SER A 231 -1.98 -17.38 -10.51
CA SER A 231 -2.71 -17.92 -9.34
C SER A 231 -3.58 -16.84 -8.68
N ARG A 232 -3.12 -15.58 -8.66
CA ARG A 232 -3.84 -14.44 -8.03
C ARG A 232 -5.14 -14.06 -8.73
N MET A 233 -5.36 -14.55 -9.94
CA MET A 233 -6.43 -14.08 -10.84
C MET A 233 -7.27 -15.24 -11.37
N ARG A 234 -7.25 -16.38 -10.68
CA ARG A 234 -8.06 -17.55 -11.07
C ARG A 234 -9.53 -17.10 -11.21
N GLY A 235 -10.15 -17.49 -12.32
CA GLY A 235 -11.55 -17.16 -12.63
C GLY A 235 -11.80 -15.77 -13.24
N MET A 236 -10.84 -14.84 -13.19
CA MET A 236 -10.99 -13.52 -13.84
C MET A 236 -10.66 -13.61 -15.33
N THR A 237 -11.39 -12.84 -16.14
CA THR A 237 -10.94 -12.55 -17.51
C THR A 237 -9.70 -11.64 -17.49
N PRO A 238 -8.87 -11.61 -18.55
CA PRO A 238 -7.73 -10.70 -18.64
C PRO A 238 -8.07 -9.22 -18.37
N ASP A 239 -9.21 -8.76 -18.88
CA ASP A 239 -9.69 -7.39 -18.67
C ASP A 239 -10.08 -7.13 -17.20
N GLN A 240 -10.72 -8.10 -16.53
CA GLN A 240 -11.04 -8.00 -15.10
C GLN A 240 -9.78 -8.03 -14.24
N ALA A 241 -8.84 -8.92 -14.55
CA ALA A 241 -7.54 -8.99 -13.91
C ALA A 241 -6.80 -7.64 -13.99
N ARG A 242 -6.70 -7.07 -15.20
CA ARG A 242 -6.09 -5.75 -15.40
C ARG A 242 -6.81 -4.66 -14.61
N LEU A 243 -8.14 -4.60 -14.72
CA LEU A 243 -8.94 -3.60 -14.01
C LEU A 243 -8.79 -3.73 -12.49
N ASN A 244 -8.74 -4.95 -11.95
CA ASN A 244 -8.56 -5.17 -10.52
C ASN A 244 -7.21 -4.64 -10.02
N VAL A 245 -6.10 -4.97 -10.70
CA VAL A 245 -4.77 -4.48 -10.29
C VAL A 245 -4.67 -2.96 -10.45
N GLN A 246 -5.24 -2.38 -11.52
CA GLN A 246 -5.33 -0.92 -11.64
C GLN A 246 -6.06 -0.30 -10.43
N LYS A 247 -7.14 -0.92 -9.96
CA LYS A 247 -7.90 -0.42 -8.80
C LYS A 247 -7.19 -0.66 -7.47
N GLU A 248 -6.42 -1.73 -7.35
CA GLU A 248 -5.52 -1.98 -6.23
C GLU A 248 -4.48 -0.85 -6.11
N GLU A 249 -3.76 -0.52 -7.19
CA GLU A 249 -2.76 0.57 -7.16
C GLU A 249 -3.41 1.95 -6.95
N MET A 250 -4.58 2.20 -7.56
CA MET A 250 -5.35 3.41 -7.26
C MET A 250 -5.73 3.47 -5.77
N ALA A 251 -6.09 2.35 -5.14
CA ALA A 251 -6.45 2.30 -3.72
C ALA A 251 -5.25 2.60 -2.82
N LYS A 252 -4.04 2.08 -3.14
CA LYS A 252 -2.81 2.46 -2.41
C LYS A 252 -2.53 3.95 -2.52
N ALA A 253 -2.61 4.51 -3.74
CA ALA A 253 -2.41 5.95 -3.94
C ALA A 253 -3.47 6.79 -3.22
N TYR A 254 -4.71 6.33 -3.20
CA TYR A 254 -5.83 6.92 -2.47
C TYR A 254 -5.58 6.93 -0.96
N MET A 255 -5.13 5.80 -0.39
CA MET A 255 -4.75 5.72 1.02
C MET A 255 -3.57 6.64 1.35
N GLY A 256 -2.53 6.64 0.51
CA GLY A 256 -1.38 7.54 0.65
C GLY A 256 -1.79 9.02 0.67
N LEU A 257 -2.72 9.42 -0.21
CA LEU A 257 -3.27 10.78 -0.24
C LEU A 257 -3.92 11.17 1.11
N VAL A 258 -4.76 10.28 1.66
CA VAL A 258 -5.48 10.54 2.92
C VAL A 258 -4.54 10.53 4.12
N ILE A 259 -3.58 9.60 4.17
CA ILE A 259 -2.57 9.54 5.24
C ILE A 259 -1.75 10.83 5.27
N ARG A 260 -1.33 11.35 4.11
CA ARG A 260 -0.65 12.64 4.00
C ARG A 260 -1.50 13.79 4.54
N ALA A 261 -2.75 13.90 4.12
CA ALA A 261 -3.66 14.94 4.60
C ALA A 261 -3.93 14.83 6.12
N PHE A 262 -4.00 13.61 6.64
CA PHE A 262 -4.14 13.36 8.08
C PHE A 262 -2.91 13.86 8.87
N SER A 263 -1.71 13.57 8.38
CA SER A 263 -0.44 14.02 8.97
C SER A 263 -0.26 15.53 8.85
N ALA A 264 -0.69 16.13 7.74
CA ALA A 264 -0.77 17.59 7.55
C ALA A 264 -1.77 18.29 8.49
N LYS A 265 -2.56 17.51 9.25
CA LYS A 265 -3.64 18.00 10.12
C LYS A 265 -4.79 18.66 9.34
N GLU A 266 -4.92 18.37 8.05
CA GLU A 266 -5.95 18.92 7.15
C GLU A 266 -7.30 18.20 7.29
N THR A 267 -7.33 16.99 7.85
CA THR A 267 -8.56 16.20 8.01
C THR A 267 -9.32 16.50 9.31
N GLN A 268 -9.14 17.68 9.90
CA GLN A 268 -9.67 18.00 11.23
C GLN A 268 -11.20 17.84 11.29
N ASP A 269 -11.92 18.43 10.35
CA ASP A 269 -13.38 18.40 10.37
C ASP A 269 -13.93 17.01 10.02
N HIS A 270 -13.24 16.26 9.18
CA HIS A 270 -13.54 14.86 8.86
C HIS A 270 -13.40 13.96 10.09
N MET A 271 -12.32 14.12 10.87
CA MET A 271 -12.16 13.39 12.13
C MET A 271 -13.30 13.70 13.13
N LYS A 272 -13.69 14.97 13.26
CA LYS A 272 -14.83 15.35 14.12
C LYS A 272 -16.13 14.72 13.65
N LYS A 273 -16.35 14.67 12.34
CA LYS A 273 -17.56 14.16 11.69
C LYS A 273 -17.70 12.65 11.89
N TRP A 274 -16.61 11.91 11.70
CA TRP A 274 -16.63 10.44 11.61
C TRP A 274 -16.15 9.72 12.85
N PHE A 275 -15.41 10.37 13.75
CA PHE A 275 -14.93 9.74 14.98
C PHE A 275 -15.29 10.52 16.26
N GLY A 276 -15.97 11.67 16.12
CA GLY A 276 -16.44 12.47 17.25
C GLY A 276 -15.61 13.73 17.51
N ARG A 277 -16.22 14.70 18.20
CA ARG A 277 -15.75 16.09 18.31
C ARG A 277 -14.31 16.24 18.82
N ASP A 278 -13.91 15.39 19.76
CA ASP A 278 -12.61 15.49 20.44
C ASP A 278 -11.54 14.58 19.84
N SER A 279 -11.91 13.71 18.88
CA SER A 279 -11.02 12.69 18.33
C SER A 279 -9.82 13.25 17.58
N PHE A 280 -9.95 14.45 17.00
CA PHE A 280 -8.81 15.13 16.40
C PHE A 280 -7.76 15.58 17.42
N TYR A 281 -8.16 15.98 18.63
CA TYR A 281 -7.23 16.46 19.66
C TYR A 281 -6.77 15.37 20.60
N ASN A 282 -7.40 14.19 20.54
CA ASN A 282 -7.04 13.03 21.33
C ASN A 282 -5.88 12.28 20.64
N PRO A 283 -4.66 12.25 21.23
CA PRO A 283 -3.51 11.57 20.63
C PRO A 283 -3.75 10.07 20.41
N MET A 284 -4.51 9.42 21.30
CA MET A 284 -4.83 7.99 21.16
C MET A 284 -5.76 7.74 19.98
N ALA A 285 -6.77 8.60 19.77
CA ALA A 285 -7.66 8.48 18.62
C ALA A 285 -6.94 8.75 17.30
N ARG A 286 -6.07 9.78 17.26
CA ARG A 286 -5.22 10.05 16.09
C ARG A 286 -4.31 8.86 15.78
N LYS A 287 -3.60 8.35 16.80
CA LYS A 287 -2.71 7.19 16.64
C LYS A 287 -3.48 5.98 16.12
N GLU A 288 -4.68 5.72 16.64
CA GLU A 288 -5.51 4.61 16.19
C GLU A 288 -5.98 4.79 14.74
N VAL A 289 -6.43 5.99 14.36
CA VAL A 289 -6.85 6.26 12.97
C VAL A 289 -5.68 6.08 12.00
N LEU A 290 -4.49 6.59 12.34
CA LEU A 290 -3.30 6.40 11.53
C LEU A 290 -2.90 4.92 11.42
N ARG A 291 -2.94 4.18 12.53
CA ARG A 291 -2.65 2.75 12.57
C ARG A 291 -3.60 1.95 11.67
N VAL A 292 -4.91 2.22 11.74
CA VAL A 292 -5.92 1.55 10.91
C VAL A 292 -5.71 1.88 9.43
N MET A 293 -5.48 3.14 9.05
CA MET A 293 -5.22 3.49 7.65
C MET A 293 -3.94 2.83 7.11
N ASN A 294 -2.87 2.81 7.90
CA ASN A 294 -1.66 2.08 7.55
C ASN A 294 -1.91 0.57 7.44
N SER A 295 -2.74 -0.02 8.32
CA SER A 295 -3.13 -1.42 8.24
C SER A 295 -3.94 -1.74 6.97
N VAL A 296 -4.82 -0.84 6.53
CA VAL A 296 -5.59 -0.99 5.27
C VAL A 296 -4.63 -0.98 4.08
N ASP A 297 -3.73 -0.01 4.02
CA ASP A 297 -2.70 0.08 2.96
C ASP A 297 -1.81 -1.18 2.93
N HIS A 298 -1.58 -1.80 4.10
CA HIS A 298 -0.74 -2.99 4.26
C HIS A 298 -1.44 -4.21 3.68
N MET A 299 -2.73 -4.32 4.01
CA MET A 299 -3.61 -5.33 3.46
C MET A 299 -3.60 -5.27 1.94
N ILE A 300 -3.92 -4.09 1.38
CA ILE A 300 -4.03 -3.87 -0.07
C ILE A 300 -2.71 -4.23 -0.77
N SER A 301 -1.57 -3.86 -0.19
CA SER A 301 -0.24 -4.15 -0.76
C SER A 301 0.18 -5.61 -0.66
N ASN A 302 -0.51 -6.43 0.13
CA ASN A 302 -0.15 -7.81 0.40
C ASN A 302 -1.35 -8.77 0.29
N VAL A 303 -2.22 -8.54 -0.69
CA VAL A 303 -3.46 -9.31 -0.86
C VAL A 303 -3.34 -10.43 -1.90
N HIS A 304 -4.17 -11.46 -1.70
CA HIS A 304 -4.47 -12.52 -2.63
C HIS A 304 -5.99 -12.53 -2.90
N TYR A 305 -6.37 -12.38 -4.16
CA TYR A 305 -7.77 -12.37 -4.55
C TYR A 305 -8.28 -13.77 -4.90
N VAL A 306 -9.46 -14.11 -4.39
CA VAL A 306 -10.21 -15.32 -4.77
C VAL A 306 -11.44 -14.87 -5.55
N TYR A 307 -11.58 -15.35 -6.79
CA TYR A 307 -12.70 -14.97 -7.65
C TYR A 307 -13.24 -16.17 -8.47
N PRO A 308 -14.58 -16.33 -8.58
CA PRO A 308 -15.57 -15.72 -7.68
C PRO A 308 -15.43 -16.28 -6.26
N GLY A 309 -15.73 -15.47 -5.25
CA GLY A 309 -15.91 -15.94 -3.88
C GLY A 309 -17.07 -16.92 -3.75
N ALA A 310 -16.94 -17.88 -2.83
CA ALA A 310 -17.97 -18.91 -2.60
C ALA A 310 -19.27 -18.35 -2.00
N MET A 311 -19.20 -17.23 -1.27
CA MET A 311 -20.35 -16.58 -0.62
C MET A 311 -20.97 -15.45 -1.42
N CYS A 312 -20.61 -15.31 -2.70
CA CYS A 312 -21.10 -14.21 -3.52
C CYS A 312 -22.61 -14.31 -3.77
N THR A 313 -23.31 -13.22 -3.49
CA THR A 313 -24.69 -13.00 -3.95
C THR A 313 -24.71 -12.10 -5.19
N GLU A 314 -25.88 -11.84 -5.77
CA GLU A 314 -26.02 -10.94 -6.93
C GLU A 314 -25.59 -9.49 -6.66
N ARG A 315 -25.54 -9.07 -5.38
CA ARG A 315 -25.25 -7.69 -4.97
C ARG A 315 -24.07 -7.54 -4.02
N THR A 316 -23.38 -8.63 -3.69
CA THR A 316 -22.17 -8.59 -2.87
C THR A 316 -21.00 -8.16 -3.74
N PHE A 317 -20.21 -7.18 -3.29
CA PHE A 317 -19.00 -6.73 -3.99
C PHE A 317 -17.84 -7.64 -3.69
N ALA A 318 -17.54 -7.80 -2.42
CA ALA A 318 -16.51 -8.65 -1.90
C ALA A 318 -16.90 -9.08 -0.49
N TYR A 319 -16.04 -9.87 0.15
CA TYR A 319 -16.10 -10.13 1.58
C TYR A 319 -14.74 -10.65 2.06
N VAL A 320 -14.55 -10.62 3.38
CA VAL A 320 -13.34 -11.10 4.06
C VAL A 320 -13.66 -11.95 5.29
N TYR A 321 -12.69 -12.75 5.74
CA TYR A 321 -12.78 -13.50 7.00
C TYR A 321 -11.73 -13.00 7.99
N PRO A 322 -12.00 -11.94 8.76
CA PRO A 322 -11.00 -11.35 9.64
C PRO A 322 -10.58 -12.28 10.79
N LYS A 323 -11.49 -13.18 11.20
CA LYS A 323 -11.25 -14.23 12.21
C LYS A 323 -10.97 -15.61 11.57
N GLY A 324 -10.74 -15.65 10.26
CA GLY A 324 -10.40 -16.87 9.54
C GLY A 324 -9.03 -17.43 9.92
N GLY A 325 -8.81 -18.70 9.61
CA GLY A 325 -7.51 -19.35 9.76
C GLY A 325 -6.53 -18.96 8.65
N ALA A 326 -5.27 -19.33 8.79
CA ALA A 326 -4.37 -19.40 7.65
C ALA A 326 -4.71 -20.66 6.83
N CYS A 327 -4.57 -20.59 5.51
CA CYS A 327 -4.95 -21.67 4.60
C CYS A 327 -3.93 -21.88 3.48
N GLU A 328 -3.96 -23.05 2.88
CA GLU A 328 -3.37 -23.33 1.57
C GLU A 328 -4.30 -22.92 0.42
N GLU A 329 -3.77 -22.82 -0.79
CA GLU A 329 -4.54 -22.40 -1.98
C GLU A 329 -5.71 -23.35 -2.31
N ASN A 330 -5.54 -24.65 -2.08
CA ASN A 330 -6.60 -25.66 -2.29
C ASN A 330 -7.71 -25.63 -1.22
N GLN A 331 -7.55 -24.84 -0.16
CA GLN A 331 -8.48 -24.69 0.95
C GLN A 331 -9.39 -23.46 0.79
N LEU A 332 -9.02 -22.50 -0.06
CA LEU A 332 -9.72 -21.20 -0.20
C LEU A 332 -11.20 -21.30 -0.58
N GLU A 333 -11.59 -22.34 -1.32
CA GLU A 333 -12.99 -22.54 -1.73
C GLU A 333 -13.85 -23.18 -0.62
N LYS A 334 -13.23 -23.73 0.43
CA LYS A 334 -13.89 -24.56 1.44
C LYS A 334 -13.87 -23.97 2.84
N TYR A 335 -12.85 -23.17 3.14
CA TYR A 335 -12.57 -22.70 4.49
C TYR A 335 -12.62 -21.17 4.57
N ALA A 336 -12.94 -20.67 5.77
CA ALA A 336 -12.91 -19.26 6.08
C ALA A 336 -11.46 -18.87 6.32
N CYS A 337 -10.78 -18.51 5.23
CA CYS A 337 -9.36 -18.22 5.24
C CYS A 337 -9.11 -16.71 5.34
N ARG A 338 -8.28 -16.33 6.30
CA ARG A 338 -7.80 -14.96 6.52
C ARG A 338 -6.50 -14.69 5.77
N THR A 339 -5.57 -15.64 5.82
CA THR A 339 -4.26 -15.52 5.18
C THR A 339 -3.84 -16.79 4.44
N LEU A 340 -2.90 -16.67 3.51
CA LEU A 340 -2.26 -17.80 2.85
C LEU A 340 -0.97 -18.24 3.55
N TYR A 341 -0.91 -19.50 4.01
CA TYR A 341 0.30 -20.11 4.59
C TYR A 341 1.46 -20.12 3.58
N SER A 342 1.19 -20.59 2.37
CA SER A 342 2.20 -20.82 1.34
C SER A 342 2.78 -19.55 0.74
N ASP A 343 2.19 -18.40 1.03
CA ASP A 343 2.55 -17.14 0.38
C ASP A 343 2.57 -15.99 1.40
N ARG A 344 3.53 -16.07 2.33
CA ARG A 344 3.95 -14.95 3.19
C ARG A 344 2.82 -14.33 4.03
N ASN A 345 1.85 -15.14 4.45
CA ASN A 345 0.68 -14.68 5.18
C ASN A 345 -0.09 -13.57 4.44
N ARG A 346 -0.11 -13.58 3.10
CA ARG A 346 -0.94 -12.67 2.31
C ARG A 346 -2.39 -12.72 2.75
N PHE A 347 -3.02 -11.56 2.83
CA PHE A 347 -4.44 -11.44 3.16
C PHE A 347 -5.30 -12.00 2.03
N ILE A 348 -6.44 -12.60 2.36
CA ILE A 348 -7.30 -13.22 1.36
C ILE A 348 -8.56 -12.40 1.19
N PHE A 349 -8.83 -12.01 -0.04
CA PHE A 349 -9.94 -11.14 -0.36
C PHE A 349 -10.83 -11.81 -1.41
N TYR A 350 -12.09 -12.09 -1.06
CA TYR A 350 -13.01 -12.82 -1.93
C TYR A 350 -13.82 -11.82 -2.75
N LEU A 351 -13.48 -11.70 -4.03
CA LEU A 351 -14.19 -10.80 -4.94
C LEU A 351 -15.40 -11.50 -5.55
N CYS A 352 -16.46 -10.72 -5.75
CA CYS A 352 -17.70 -11.19 -6.36
C CYS A 352 -17.95 -10.57 -7.73
N PRO A 353 -18.76 -11.19 -8.59
CA PRO A 353 -19.03 -10.66 -9.93
C PRO A 353 -19.56 -9.22 -9.94
N PHE A 354 -20.32 -8.81 -8.91
CA PHE A 354 -20.91 -7.47 -8.83
C PHE A 354 -19.85 -6.35 -8.71
N TYR A 355 -18.71 -6.61 -8.08
CA TYR A 355 -17.58 -5.68 -7.96
C TYR A 355 -17.13 -5.13 -9.32
N PHE A 356 -17.04 -5.99 -10.33
CA PHE A 356 -16.66 -5.58 -11.68
C PHE A 356 -17.74 -4.81 -12.45
N THR A 357 -18.96 -4.74 -11.93
CA THR A 357 -20.05 -3.94 -12.52
C THR A 357 -20.05 -2.48 -12.06
N ARG A 358 -19.22 -2.15 -11.05
CA ARG A 358 -19.15 -0.84 -10.41
C ARG A 358 -17.71 -0.31 -10.28
N PRO A 359 -17.01 -0.01 -11.39
CA PRO A 359 -15.58 0.36 -11.33
C PRO A 359 -15.22 1.59 -10.48
N LEU A 360 -16.16 2.47 -10.20
CA LEU A 360 -15.96 3.63 -9.33
C LEU A 360 -15.96 3.26 -7.84
N GLU A 361 -16.67 2.19 -7.47
CA GLU A 361 -16.84 1.73 -6.08
C GLU A 361 -15.78 0.70 -5.68
N MET A 362 -14.99 0.19 -6.64
CA MET A 362 -13.96 -0.83 -6.41
C MET A 362 -12.92 -0.39 -5.36
N VAL A 363 -12.40 0.83 -5.46
CA VAL A 363 -11.40 1.34 -4.50
C VAL A 363 -11.96 1.41 -3.10
N GLU A 364 -13.19 1.89 -2.96
CA GLU A 364 -13.82 1.97 -1.64
C GLU A 364 -14.13 0.58 -1.07
N THR A 365 -14.55 -0.38 -1.91
CA THR A 365 -14.69 -1.78 -1.49
C THR A 365 -13.37 -2.31 -0.93
N LEU A 366 -12.25 -2.05 -1.60
CA LEU A 366 -10.93 -2.49 -1.12
C LEU A 366 -10.58 -1.89 0.25
N VAL A 367 -10.94 -0.62 0.47
CA VAL A 367 -10.70 0.10 1.73
C VAL A 367 -11.59 -0.43 2.85
N HIS A 368 -12.90 -0.58 2.61
CA HIS A 368 -13.88 -1.08 3.58
C HIS A 368 -13.45 -2.45 4.12
N GLU A 369 -13.25 -3.39 3.21
CA GLU A 369 -12.89 -4.77 3.53
C GLU A 369 -11.46 -4.87 4.08
N GLY A 370 -10.56 -4.00 3.63
CA GLY A 370 -9.22 -3.86 4.21
C GLY A 370 -9.24 -3.43 5.66
N SER A 371 -10.24 -2.66 6.09
CA SER A 371 -10.38 -2.22 7.48
C SER A 371 -10.83 -3.34 8.41
N HIS A 372 -11.70 -4.25 7.93
CA HIS A 372 -12.00 -5.49 8.63
C HIS A 372 -10.76 -6.37 8.80
N HIS A 373 -9.88 -6.36 7.80
CA HIS A 373 -8.68 -7.20 7.75
C HIS A 373 -7.47 -6.62 8.50
N ALA A 374 -6.35 -7.35 8.34
CA ALA A 374 -5.02 -6.98 8.83
C ALA A 374 -4.94 -6.83 10.36
N THR A 375 -4.22 -5.83 10.84
CA THR A 375 -4.09 -5.55 12.28
C THR A 375 -5.15 -4.57 12.77
N ALA A 376 -5.96 -3.98 11.87
CA ALA A 376 -7.00 -3.01 12.19
C ALA A 376 -8.15 -3.65 12.97
N TYR A 377 -8.69 -4.78 12.49
CA TYR A 377 -9.82 -5.51 13.09
C TYR A 377 -11.02 -4.62 13.41
N THR A 378 -11.38 -3.71 12.49
CA THR A 378 -12.66 -3.00 12.64
C THR A 378 -13.81 -3.99 12.48
N ASP A 379 -14.89 -3.71 13.20
CA ASP A 379 -16.11 -4.51 13.22
C ASP A 379 -17.24 -3.75 12.52
N ASP A 380 -18.33 -4.45 12.27
CA ASP A 380 -19.61 -3.85 11.97
C ASP A 380 -20.34 -3.63 13.29
N VAL A 381 -20.12 -2.44 13.85
CA VAL A 381 -20.53 -2.14 15.20
C VAL A 381 -22.06 -2.10 15.30
N GLU A 382 -22.61 -2.79 16.29
CA GLU A 382 -24.04 -2.68 16.63
C GLU A 382 -24.34 -1.29 17.22
N PHE A 383 -25.33 -0.61 16.66
CA PHE A 383 -25.77 0.70 17.12
C PHE A 383 -27.29 0.81 17.02
N GLN A 384 -27.94 1.06 18.16
CA GLN A 384 -29.40 1.24 18.25
C GLN A 384 -30.23 0.05 17.72
N GLY A 385 -29.69 -1.17 17.80
CA GLY A 385 -30.40 -2.40 17.43
C GLY A 385 -30.20 -2.86 15.98
N SER A 386 -29.29 -2.23 15.25
CA SER A 386 -28.81 -2.68 13.93
C SER A 386 -27.32 -2.42 13.78
N LYS A 387 -26.70 -2.96 12.72
CA LYS A 387 -25.36 -2.56 12.31
C LYS A 387 -25.29 -1.07 11.98
N ALA A 388 -24.15 -0.46 12.28
CA ALA A 388 -23.89 0.97 12.08
C ALA A 388 -23.53 1.30 10.61
N TYR A 389 -24.33 0.81 9.66
CA TYR A 389 -24.11 1.07 8.23
C TYR A 389 -24.70 2.41 7.78
N GLY A 390 -24.04 3.00 6.79
CA GLY A 390 -24.48 4.22 6.14
C GLY A 390 -24.04 5.49 6.86
N ARG A 391 -23.85 6.56 6.08
CA ARG A 391 -23.31 7.85 6.52
C ARG A 391 -24.11 8.43 7.69
N ARG A 392 -25.44 8.34 7.65
CA ARG A 392 -26.31 8.88 8.71
C ARG A 392 -26.05 8.17 10.05
N THR A 393 -26.09 6.85 10.05
CA THR A 393 -25.92 6.02 11.25
C THR A 393 -24.50 6.18 11.81
N CYS A 394 -23.48 6.15 10.94
CA CYS A 394 -22.08 6.39 11.31
C CYS A 394 -21.85 7.76 11.96
N LYS A 395 -22.46 8.84 11.44
CA LYS A 395 -22.39 10.18 12.06
C LYS A 395 -23.05 10.20 13.44
N GLU A 396 -24.13 9.45 13.63
CA GLU A 396 -24.78 9.34 14.94
C GLU A 396 -23.94 8.51 15.92
N LEU A 397 -23.34 7.41 15.46
CA LEU A 397 -22.41 6.60 16.23
C LEU A 397 -21.22 7.46 16.70
N ALA A 398 -20.60 8.23 15.79
CA ALA A 398 -19.48 9.12 16.12
C ALA A 398 -19.84 10.19 17.16
N ARG A 399 -21.10 10.65 17.19
CA ARG A 399 -21.57 11.65 18.15
C ARG A 399 -21.88 11.07 19.52
N LYS A 400 -22.51 9.88 19.56
CA LYS A 400 -23.00 9.27 20.81
C LYS A 400 -21.95 8.36 21.45
N GLU A 401 -21.17 7.64 20.64
CA GLU A 401 -20.22 6.60 21.06
C GLU A 401 -18.92 6.68 20.23
N PRO A 402 -18.11 7.75 20.37
CA PRO A 402 -16.92 7.99 19.54
C PRO A 402 -15.87 6.87 19.60
N LEU A 403 -15.74 6.18 20.74
CA LEU A 403 -14.85 5.03 20.89
C LEU A 403 -15.30 3.83 20.06
N GLN A 404 -16.61 3.68 19.83
CA GLN A 404 -17.16 2.64 18.98
C GLN A 404 -17.04 3.02 17.50
N ALA A 405 -17.17 4.31 17.16
CA ALA A 405 -16.90 4.79 15.80
C ALA A 405 -15.45 4.52 15.37
N LEU A 406 -14.48 4.58 16.28
CA LEU A 406 -13.09 4.18 16.03
C LEU A 406 -12.89 2.68 15.78
N LYS A 407 -13.93 1.86 15.98
CA LYS A 407 -13.93 0.43 15.73
C LYS A 407 -14.82 0.04 14.56
N ASN A 408 -15.52 0.97 13.92
CA ASN A 408 -16.51 0.68 12.87
C ASN A 408 -15.88 0.84 11.48
N ALA A 409 -15.96 -0.20 10.65
CA ALA A 409 -15.39 -0.21 9.29
C ALA A 409 -15.96 0.93 8.41
N ASP A 410 -17.28 1.09 8.41
CA ASP A 410 -17.96 2.14 7.64
C ASP A 410 -17.55 3.56 8.06
N ASN A 411 -17.25 3.80 9.34
CA ASN A 411 -16.75 5.10 9.77
C ASN A 411 -15.38 5.43 9.15
N PHE A 412 -14.50 4.44 8.99
CA PHE A 412 -13.25 4.61 8.27
C PHE A 412 -13.47 4.81 6.78
N CYS A 413 -14.36 4.03 6.18
CA CYS A 413 -14.73 4.14 4.78
C CYS A 413 -15.14 5.58 4.41
N TYR A 414 -16.13 6.13 5.11
CA TYR A 414 -16.60 7.50 4.86
C TYR A 414 -15.60 8.58 5.29
N TYR A 415 -14.78 8.33 6.31
CA TYR A 415 -13.72 9.25 6.70
C TYR A 415 -12.66 9.38 5.59
N ILE A 416 -12.16 8.26 5.09
CA ILE A 416 -11.15 8.21 4.03
C ILE A 416 -11.72 8.84 2.76
N GLN A 417 -12.97 8.54 2.43
CA GLN A 417 -13.62 9.13 1.26
C GLN A 417 -13.73 10.65 1.35
N ASP A 418 -14.35 11.17 2.39
CA ASP A 418 -14.53 12.62 2.52
C ASP A 418 -13.19 13.35 2.66
N ALA A 419 -12.20 12.72 3.31
CA ALA A 419 -10.86 13.28 3.42
C ALA A 419 -10.19 13.39 2.04
N ALA A 420 -10.25 12.34 1.22
CA ALA A 420 -9.69 12.34 -0.13
C ALA A 420 -10.35 13.40 -1.04
N GLU A 421 -11.67 13.53 -0.97
CA GLU A 421 -12.42 14.55 -1.71
C GLU A 421 -12.05 15.99 -1.31
N ALA A 422 -11.66 16.19 -0.05
CA ALA A 422 -11.31 17.50 0.49
C ALA A 422 -9.84 17.89 0.27
N VAL A 423 -8.98 16.95 -0.13
CA VAL A 423 -7.59 17.29 -0.45
C VAL A 423 -7.60 18.23 -1.64
N GLN A 424 -7.04 19.42 -1.44
CA GLN A 424 -6.89 20.36 -2.52
C GLN A 424 -5.92 19.76 -3.54
N ASP A 425 -6.26 19.89 -4.81
CA ASP A 425 -5.21 19.90 -5.81
C ASP A 425 -4.34 21.08 -5.41
N HIS A 426 -3.19 20.80 -4.81
CA HIS A 426 -2.02 21.63 -5.03
C HIS A 426 -1.54 21.19 -6.40
N PRO A 427 -2.02 21.79 -7.52
CA PRO A 427 -1.15 21.80 -8.66
C PRO A 427 0.17 22.34 -8.11
N GLY A 428 1.29 21.81 -8.55
CA GLY A 428 2.51 22.60 -8.53
C GLY A 428 2.23 23.80 -9.42
N GLU A 429 1.38 24.71 -8.94
CA GLU A 429 0.91 25.87 -9.62
C GLU A 429 2.23 26.53 -9.91
N GLN A 430 2.52 26.60 -11.20
CA GLN A 430 3.51 27.50 -11.73
C GLN A 430 2.99 28.91 -11.43
N VAL A 431 2.90 29.28 -10.15
CA VAL A 431 3.28 30.58 -9.70
C VAL A 431 4.68 30.70 -10.25
N SER A 432 4.77 31.32 -11.42
CA SER A 432 5.92 32.08 -11.84
C SER A 432 6.18 33.08 -10.72
N ALA A 433 6.75 32.58 -9.63
CA ALA A 433 7.31 33.36 -8.58
C ALA A 433 8.51 33.99 -9.28
N LYS A 434 8.30 35.19 -9.82
CA LYS A 434 9.33 36.21 -9.69
C LYS A 434 9.73 36.13 -8.22
N CYS A 435 10.86 35.47 -7.96
CA CYS A 435 11.43 35.42 -6.63
C CYS A 435 11.33 36.84 -6.08
N PRO A 436 10.78 37.07 -4.87
CA PRO A 436 10.97 38.33 -4.22
C PRO A 436 12.47 38.58 -4.26
N THR A 437 12.89 39.67 -4.91
CA THR A 437 14.28 40.08 -4.89
C THR A 437 14.69 40.14 -3.43
N MET A 438 15.51 39.17 -3.00
CA MET A 438 16.06 39.13 -1.66
C MET A 438 16.61 40.52 -1.37
N ALA A 439 16.03 41.18 -0.37
CA ALA A 439 16.59 42.42 0.14
C ALA A 439 18.05 42.13 0.46
N LYS A 440 18.96 42.86 -0.19
CA LYS A 440 20.41 42.70 -0.04
C LYS A 440 20.76 42.79 1.44
N PHE A 441 20.94 41.64 2.08
CA PHE A 441 21.59 41.56 3.37
C PHE A 441 23.04 41.97 3.17
N LYS A 442 23.41 43.14 3.69
CA LYS A 442 24.80 43.57 3.75
C LYS A 442 25.54 42.60 4.67
N HIS A 443 26.31 41.69 4.07
CA HIS A 443 27.35 40.97 4.81
C HIS A 443 28.34 41.98 5.39
N ASN A 444 28.53 41.92 6.70
CA ASN A 444 29.61 42.60 7.39
C ASN A 444 30.73 41.56 7.60
N PRO A 445 31.85 41.62 6.86
CA PRO A 445 32.89 40.60 6.94
C PRO A 445 33.93 40.99 7.98
N THR A 446 33.76 40.55 9.23
CA THR A 446 34.85 40.51 10.20
C THR A 446 34.69 39.31 11.13
N THR A 447 34.99 38.11 10.61
CA THR A 447 35.53 37.05 11.46
C THR A 447 36.55 36.23 10.68
N THR A 448 37.75 36.21 11.24
CA THR A 448 38.99 35.63 10.74
C THR A 448 38.85 34.14 10.44
N GLY A 449 39.31 33.74 9.25
CA GLY A 449 39.24 32.36 8.77
C GLY A 449 40.09 31.38 9.57
N ILE A 450 39.46 30.28 10.00
CA ILE A 450 40.15 29.04 10.34
C ILE A 450 40.15 28.20 9.06
N ALA A 451 41.32 28.07 8.45
CA ALA A 451 41.55 27.15 7.35
C ALA A 451 41.57 25.72 7.91
N ILE A 452 40.55 24.93 7.60
CA ILE A 452 40.57 23.48 7.79
C ILE A 452 41.32 22.89 6.59
N ALA A 453 42.56 22.49 6.83
CA ALA A 453 43.33 21.69 5.89
C ALA A 453 42.72 20.28 5.81
N LEU A 454 42.08 19.97 4.68
CA LEU A 454 41.75 18.59 4.32
C LEU A 454 43.06 17.86 4.04
N LYS A 455 43.50 17.05 5.02
CA LYS A 455 44.61 16.12 4.89
C LYS A 455 44.13 14.91 4.08
N GLU A 456 44.52 14.85 2.81
CA GLU A 456 44.37 13.66 1.98
C GLU A 456 44.96 12.44 2.70
N ARG A 457 44.10 11.48 3.06
CA ARG A 457 44.55 10.17 3.55
C ARG A 457 44.88 9.31 2.34
N ASN A 458 46.13 8.84 2.31
CA ASN A 458 46.64 7.81 1.43
C ASN A 458 45.68 6.61 1.33
N VAL A 459 45.12 6.42 0.14
CA VAL A 459 44.46 5.17 -0.25
C VAL A 459 45.55 4.17 -0.67
N PRO A 460 45.63 2.95 -0.10
CA PRO A 460 46.57 1.94 -0.57
C PRO A 460 46.13 1.42 -1.95
N ARG A 461 47.06 1.38 -2.89
CA ARG A 461 46.86 0.79 -4.22
C ARG A 461 46.55 -0.72 -4.11
N PRO A 462 45.67 -1.27 -4.97
CA PRO A 462 45.41 -2.70 -4.99
C PRO A 462 46.62 -3.48 -5.51
N LEU A 463 46.95 -4.57 -4.79
CA LEU A 463 47.97 -5.53 -5.16
C LEU A 463 47.60 -6.25 -6.45
N ARG A 464 48.53 -6.21 -7.39
CA ARG A 464 48.50 -6.83 -8.72
C ARG A 464 48.75 -8.34 -8.55
N TRP A 465 47.72 -9.17 -8.74
CA TRP A 465 47.89 -10.62 -8.80
C TRP A 465 48.44 -11.02 -10.17
N THR A 466 49.69 -11.44 -10.20
CA THR A 466 50.30 -12.15 -11.34
C THR A 466 49.87 -13.61 -11.31
N LEU A 467 49.20 -14.05 -12.38
CA LEU A 467 48.92 -15.47 -12.64
C LEU A 467 50.24 -16.22 -12.90
N GLY A 468 50.56 -17.15 -12.01
CA GLY A 468 51.59 -18.16 -12.19
C GLY A 468 50.99 -19.55 -12.04
N VAL A 469 50.81 -20.25 -13.16
CA VAL A 469 50.57 -21.69 -13.23
C VAL A 469 51.88 -22.39 -12.87
N PRO A 470 51.91 -23.43 -12.00
CA PRO A 470 51.99 -24.78 -12.55
C PRO A 470 51.43 -25.95 -11.72
N PHE A 471 51.11 -27.01 -12.48
CA PHE A 471 51.31 -28.44 -12.22
C PHE A 471 50.43 -29.24 -11.23
N LEU A 472 49.65 -30.11 -11.86
CA LEU A 472 49.17 -31.44 -11.44
C LEU A 472 49.89 -32.13 -10.27
N ARG A 473 49.10 -32.57 -9.28
CA ARG A 473 49.28 -33.87 -8.62
C ARG A 473 47.94 -34.49 -8.24
N GLN A 474 47.78 -35.75 -8.64
CA GLN A 474 46.71 -36.66 -8.27
C GLN A 474 46.74 -36.95 -6.77
N SER A 475 45.58 -37.05 -6.12
CA SER A 475 45.43 -37.87 -4.93
C SER A 475 44.05 -38.54 -4.90
N THR A 476 44.14 -39.85 -4.70
CA THR A 476 43.16 -40.92 -4.53
C THR A 476 41.98 -40.62 -3.61
N VAL A 477 40.79 -41.05 -4.05
CA VAL A 477 39.56 -41.19 -3.28
C VAL A 477 39.62 -42.48 -2.46
N ALA A 478 39.46 -42.40 -1.14
CA ALA A 478 39.24 -43.54 -0.27
C ALA A 478 37.73 -43.76 -0.08
N ARG A 479 37.26 -44.96 -0.43
CA ARG A 479 35.94 -45.51 -0.07
C ARG A 479 35.90 -45.79 1.44
N GLN A 480 34.80 -45.43 2.08
CA GLN A 480 34.39 -46.02 3.36
C GLN A 480 33.19 -46.94 3.11
N ASP A 481 33.38 -48.21 3.45
CA ASP A 481 32.38 -49.26 3.48
C ASP A 481 31.51 -49.13 4.75
N LEU A 482 30.20 -49.30 4.57
CA LEU A 482 29.22 -49.53 5.64
C LEU A 482 28.89 -51.02 5.68
N ALA A 483 29.19 -51.68 6.79
CA ALA A 483 28.58 -52.97 7.15
C ALA A 483 28.58 -53.16 8.67
N GLY A 484 27.41 -53.52 9.21
CA GLY A 484 27.32 -54.33 10.43
C GLY A 484 26.41 -53.80 11.54
N ILE A 485 25.13 -54.16 11.50
CA ILE A 485 24.34 -54.46 12.70
C ILE A 485 23.72 -55.85 12.49
N LYS A 486 23.93 -56.73 13.47
CA LYS A 486 23.23 -57.99 13.69
C LYS A 486 22.08 -57.77 14.65
#